data_AF-A0A382H6Q1-F1
#
_entry.id   AF-A0A382H6Q1-F1
#
_cell.length_a   1.000
_cell.length_b   1.000
_cell.length_c   1.000
_cell.angle_alpha   90.00
_cell.angle_beta   90.00
_cell.angle_gamma   90.00
#
_symmetry.space_group_name_H-M   'P 1'
#
loop_
_entity.id
_entity.type
_entity.pdbx_description
1 polymer ?
#
loop_
_entity_poly.entity_id
_entity_poly.type
_entity_poly.pdbx_seq_one_letter_code
_entity_poly.pdbx_strand_id
1 'polypeptide(L)'
;MVDNLKERISKIEGRKGVESGDTRGQNAASHVTPDTAQNQQAQRETSSFIDTGSAHLNAARGLNKRGNAHEKMMRKNADEFKKAKGDPEKRKGAARAAILSAMRAVAAHNAELGELNAHALTSDVSTEKDGAVFWSGHGYHDEYADSTTKRDAMHSAHNYADQTGKKALEQTPGGLQLEDEKTGALGEYGGVAKRFKYLAAPDSEGKERTQEIRQKAIESTIGKDQLANLSKDQQEELGKSSPAGGLWNRLSRRFAEGATGEVAVVHGISHDEFYKDKEGTEGKFDTTWMKQERPQLLDKGDVTGITTITP
;
A
#
# COMPACT_ATOMS: atom_id res chain seq x y z
N MET A 1 -43.14 0.17 4.82
CA MET A 1 -42.79 -0.92 3.89
C MET A 1 -41.33 -1.34 4.10
N VAL A 2 -40.97 -1.60 5.36
CA VAL A 2 -39.66 -2.11 5.82
C VAL A 2 -39.97 -2.85 7.12
N ASP A 3 -40.41 -4.12 7.04
CA ASP A 3 -40.67 -4.96 8.23
C ASP A 3 -40.78 -6.45 7.87
N ASN A 4 -39.93 -6.99 6.98
CA ASN A 4 -40.04 -8.41 6.64
C ASN A 4 -38.73 -9.15 6.31
N LEU A 5 -37.62 -8.75 6.95
CA LEU A 5 -36.33 -9.47 6.83
C LEU A 5 -35.83 -10.09 8.14
N LYS A 6 -36.33 -9.68 9.31
CA LYS A 6 -35.93 -10.27 10.60
C LYS A 6 -36.63 -11.59 10.94
N GLU A 7 -37.75 -11.90 10.28
CA GLU A 7 -38.56 -13.09 10.60
C GLU A 7 -38.13 -14.37 9.84
N ARG A 8 -37.24 -14.26 8.85
CA ARG A 8 -36.75 -15.42 8.06
C ARG A 8 -35.48 -16.08 8.58
N ILE A 9 -34.76 -15.45 9.52
CA ILE A 9 -33.54 -16.04 10.12
C ILE A 9 -33.87 -16.93 11.33
N SER A 10 -35.04 -16.77 11.96
CA SER A 10 -35.45 -17.53 13.15
C SER A 10 -35.96 -18.97 12.87
N LYS A 11 -35.94 -19.44 11.61
CA LYS A 11 -36.55 -20.73 11.20
C LYS A 11 -35.58 -21.84 10.81
N ILE A 12 -34.26 -21.66 10.95
CA ILE A 12 -33.29 -22.72 10.63
C ILE A 12 -32.69 -23.38 11.88
N GLU A 13 -32.76 -22.77 13.07
CA GLU A 13 -32.09 -23.30 14.28
C GLU A 13 -33.01 -23.98 15.31
N GLY A 14 -34.24 -24.35 14.93
CA GLY A 14 -35.21 -24.91 15.86
C GLY A 14 -35.81 -26.24 15.42
N ARG A 15 -35.35 -27.33 16.04
CA ARG A 15 -35.97 -28.69 16.19
C ARG A 15 -35.50 -29.79 15.23
N LYS A 16 -34.68 -30.69 15.79
CA LYS A 16 -34.88 -32.14 16.00
C LYS A 16 -33.59 -32.67 16.62
N GLY A 17 -33.52 -33.42 17.70
CA GLY A 17 -34.49 -34.09 18.56
C GLY A 17 -33.64 -34.98 19.47
N VAL A 18 -33.86 -34.88 20.78
CA VAL A 18 -33.25 -35.72 21.80
C VAL A 18 -33.93 -37.10 21.75
N GLU A 19 -33.15 -38.16 21.67
CA GLU A 19 -33.51 -39.45 22.28
C GLU A 19 -32.32 -39.98 23.07
N SER A 20 -32.62 -40.29 24.33
CA SER A 20 -31.76 -40.74 25.42
C SER A 20 -31.36 -42.20 25.27
N GLY A 21 -30.11 -42.52 25.58
CA GLY A 21 -29.64 -43.91 25.67
C GLY A 21 -28.27 -44.04 26.35
N ASP A 22 -28.31 -44.00 27.67
CA ASP A 22 -27.44 -44.72 28.62
C ASP A 22 -25.91 -44.51 28.70
N THR A 23 -25.48 -44.64 29.93
CA THR A 23 -24.22 -44.28 30.58
C THR A 23 -22.97 -45.06 30.14
N ARG A 24 -21.84 -44.35 29.94
CA ARG A 24 -20.51 -44.68 30.51
C ARG A 24 -19.44 -43.66 30.12
N GLY A 25 -18.84 -43.08 31.15
CA GLY A 25 -17.48 -42.53 31.28
C GLY A 25 -16.79 -41.93 30.05
N GLN A 26 -16.41 -40.66 30.16
CA GLN A 26 -15.00 -40.23 30.09
C GLN A 26 -14.93 -38.70 30.21
N ASN A 27 -13.99 -38.22 31.03
CA ASN A 27 -13.58 -36.83 31.08
C ASN A 27 -13.06 -36.40 29.70
N ALA A 28 -13.84 -35.63 28.95
CA ALA A 28 -13.34 -34.92 27.77
C ALA A 28 -13.05 -33.47 28.18
N ALA A 29 -11.82 -33.23 28.66
CA ALA A 29 -11.23 -31.90 28.59
C ALA A 29 -11.31 -31.46 27.12
N SER A 30 -11.98 -30.33 26.88
CA SER A 30 -12.12 -29.70 25.57
C SER A 30 -10.73 -29.48 24.94
N HIS A 31 -10.30 -30.44 24.12
CA HIS A 31 -9.18 -30.28 23.20
C HIS A 31 -9.63 -29.30 22.10
N VAL A 32 -9.33 -28.02 22.31
CA VAL A 32 -9.12 -27.12 21.19
C VAL A 32 -7.85 -27.62 20.52
N THR A 33 -7.98 -28.23 19.34
CA THR A 33 -6.80 -28.62 18.56
C THR A 33 -5.99 -27.36 18.25
N PRO A 34 -4.64 -27.43 18.30
CA PRO A 34 -3.77 -26.27 18.03
C PRO A 34 -4.13 -25.53 16.74
N ASP A 35 -4.51 -26.28 15.69
CA ASP A 35 -4.93 -25.74 14.40
C ASP A 35 -6.18 -24.85 14.47
N THR A 36 -7.14 -25.15 15.35
CA THR A 36 -8.38 -24.36 15.46
C THR A 36 -8.15 -23.08 16.25
N ALA A 37 -7.29 -23.12 17.27
CA ALA A 37 -6.89 -21.93 18.02
C ALA A 37 -6.01 -20.99 17.18
N GLN A 38 -5.06 -21.55 16.41
CA GLN A 38 -4.22 -20.79 15.49
C GLN A 38 -5.04 -20.16 14.37
N ASN A 39 -6.03 -20.86 13.80
CA ASN A 39 -6.92 -20.28 12.78
C ASN A 39 -7.79 -19.15 13.33
N GLN A 40 -8.33 -19.27 14.55
CA GLN A 40 -9.12 -18.18 15.15
C GLN A 40 -8.24 -16.98 15.53
N GLN A 41 -7.00 -17.22 15.92
CA GLN A 41 -6.05 -16.15 16.22
C GLN A 41 -5.60 -15.43 14.94
N ALA A 42 -5.26 -16.18 13.88
CA ALA A 42 -4.95 -15.63 12.56
C ALA A 42 -6.13 -14.84 11.97
N GLN A 43 -7.37 -15.32 12.12
CA GLN A 43 -8.58 -14.60 11.71
C GLN A 43 -8.83 -13.31 12.52
N ARG A 44 -8.54 -13.31 13.82
CA ARG A 44 -8.64 -12.09 14.65
C ARG A 44 -7.55 -11.08 14.31
N GLU A 45 -6.34 -11.55 14.07
CA GLU A 45 -5.20 -10.71 13.67
C GLU A 45 -5.48 -10.08 12.29
N THR A 46 -5.86 -10.86 11.27
CA THR A 46 -6.26 -10.36 9.95
C THR A 46 -7.42 -9.37 10.00
N SER A 47 -8.50 -9.66 10.76
CA SER A 47 -9.60 -8.71 10.96
C SER A 47 -9.13 -7.39 11.59
N SER A 48 -8.21 -7.44 12.56
CA SER A 48 -7.67 -6.25 13.22
C SER A 48 -6.80 -5.40 12.29
N PHE A 49 -6.06 -6.02 11.36
CA PHE A 49 -5.24 -5.33 10.36
C PHE A 49 -6.10 -4.64 9.29
N ILE A 50 -7.19 -5.28 8.83
CA ILE A 50 -8.13 -4.68 7.88
C ILE A 50 -8.80 -3.43 8.47
N ASP A 51 -9.24 -3.51 9.72
CA ASP A 51 -9.89 -2.38 10.41
C ASP A 51 -8.92 -1.21 10.66
N THR A 52 -7.69 -1.51 11.07
CA THR A 52 -6.65 -0.50 11.32
C THR A 52 -6.17 0.18 10.04
N GLY A 53 -5.90 -0.60 8.99
CA GLY A 53 -5.55 -0.06 7.66
C GLY A 53 -6.64 0.86 7.11
N SER A 54 -7.91 0.48 7.26
CA SER A 54 -9.06 1.28 6.80
C SER A 54 -9.18 2.62 7.55
N ALA A 55 -8.83 2.66 8.84
CA ALA A 55 -8.85 3.89 9.64
C ALA A 55 -7.81 4.91 9.16
N HIS A 56 -6.58 4.47 8.90
CA HIS A 56 -5.51 5.33 8.37
C HIS A 56 -5.86 5.93 7.01
N LEU A 57 -6.46 5.15 6.10
CA LEU A 57 -6.92 5.69 4.82
C LEU A 57 -8.02 6.74 4.98
N ASN A 58 -8.96 6.54 5.90
CA ASN A 58 -9.99 7.55 6.17
C ASN A 58 -9.40 8.84 6.75
N ALA A 59 -8.41 8.74 7.65
CA ALA A 59 -7.68 9.89 8.16
C ALA A 59 -6.93 10.61 7.04
N ALA A 60 -6.24 9.87 6.17
CA ALA A 60 -5.57 10.40 4.97
C ALA A 60 -6.56 11.13 4.05
N ARG A 61 -7.78 10.61 3.83
CA ARG A 61 -8.84 11.30 3.05
C ARG A 61 -9.22 12.64 3.66
N GLY A 62 -9.38 12.69 4.98
CA GLY A 62 -9.68 13.92 5.70
C GLY A 62 -8.56 14.95 5.59
N LEU A 63 -7.30 14.50 5.62
CA LEU A 63 -6.11 15.35 5.48
C LEU A 63 -5.94 15.88 4.05
N ASN A 64 -6.12 15.03 3.03
CA ASN A 64 -6.10 15.44 1.63
C ASN A 64 -7.16 16.52 1.35
N LYS A 65 -8.40 16.33 1.82
CA LYS A 65 -9.47 17.33 1.71
C LYS A 65 -9.08 18.68 2.33
N ARG A 66 -8.44 18.66 3.50
CA ARG A 66 -7.93 19.88 4.18
C ARG A 66 -6.79 20.53 3.39
N GLY A 67 -5.83 19.75 2.90
CA GLY A 67 -4.74 20.22 2.05
C GLY A 67 -5.25 20.94 0.80
N ASN A 68 -6.17 20.31 0.07
CA ASN A 68 -6.80 20.89 -1.11
C ASN A 68 -7.58 22.18 -0.81
N ALA A 69 -8.25 22.26 0.34
CA ALA A 69 -8.92 23.49 0.76
C ALA A 69 -7.92 24.63 0.99
N HIS A 70 -6.78 24.35 1.63
CA HIS A 70 -5.71 25.32 1.82
C HIS A 70 -5.03 25.72 0.51
N GLU A 71 -4.82 24.80 -0.43
CA GLU A 71 -4.34 25.14 -1.78
C GLU A 71 -5.30 26.08 -2.51
N LYS A 72 -6.61 25.81 -2.45
CA LYS A 72 -7.62 26.69 -3.06
C LYS A 72 -7.55 28.10 -2.47
N MET A 73 -7.38 28.21 -1.15
CA MET A 73 -7.19 29.50 -0.47
C MET A 73 -5.88 30.18 -0.87
N MET A 74 -4.78 29.42 -1.03
CA MET A 74 -3.52 29.96 -1.50
C MET A 74 -3.66 30.57 -2.91
N ARG A 75 -4.29 29.85 -3.84
CA ARG A 75 -4.54 30.35 -5.20
C ARG A 75 -5.40 31.61 -5.19
N LYS A 76 -6.47 31.63 -4.38
CA LYS A 76 -7.31 32.82 -4.20
C LYS A 76 -6.49 34.02 -3.69
N ASN A 77 -5.69 33.83 -2.66
CA ASN A 77 -4.85 34.89 -2.09
C ASN A 77 -3.75 35.36 -3.06
N ALA A 78 -3.22 34.44 -3.88
CA ALA A 78 -2.26 34.78 -4.94
C ALA A 78 -2.92 35.63 -6.05
N ASP A 79 -4.18 35.37 -6.38
CA ASP A 79 -4.94 36.20 -7.31
C ASP A 79 -5.30 37.56 -6.72
N GLU A 80 -5.61 37.63 -5.42
CA GLU A 80 -5.77 38.91 -4.69
C GLU A 80 -4.46 39.72 -4.71
N PHE A 81 -3.31 39.07 -4.54
CA PHE A 81 -2.00 39.73 -4.66
C PHE A 81 -1.76 40.34 -6.04
N LYS A 82 -2.16 39.64 -7.11
CA LYS A 82 -2.08 40.17 -8.49
C LYS A 82 -3.02 41.36 -8.70
N LYS A 83 -4.23 41.31 -8.13
CA LYS A 83 -5.25 42.36 -8.24
C LYS A 83 -4.90 43.63 -7.45
N ALA A 84 -4.16 43.51 -6.35
CA ALA A 84 -3.73 44.64 -5.53
C ALA A 84 -2.60 45.50 -6.15
N LYS A 85 -2.41 45.46 -7.48
CA LYS A 85 -1.39 46.23 -8.18
C LYS A 85 -1.61 47.74 -7.93
N GLY A 86 -0.62 48.41 -7.33
CA GLY A 86 -0.69 49.83 -6.98
C GLY A 86 -0.99 50.13 -5.51
N ASP A 87 -1.29 49.11 -4.69
CA ASP A 87 -1.53 49.25 -3.24
C ASP A 87 -0.55 48.34 -2.46
N PRO A 88 0.58 48.88 -1.97
CA PRO A 88 1.62 48.10 -1.30
C PRO A 88 1.15 47.32 -0.07
N GLU A 89 0.26 47.91 0.74
CA GLU A 89 -0.22 47.26 1.97
C GLU A 89 -1.19 46.12 1.66
N LYS A 90 -2.09 46.29 0.68
CA LYS A 90 -2.94 45.18 0.22
C LYS A 90 -2.13 44.05 -0.41
N ARG A 91 -1.07 44.36 -1.17
CA ARG A 91 -0.17 43.32 -1.70
C ARG A 91 0.54 42.56 -0.59
N LYS A 92 1.05 43.25 0.42
CA LYS A 92 1.73 42.62 1.56
C LYS A 92 0.78 41.71 2.34
N GLY A 93 -0.46 42.14 2.57
CA GLY A 93 -1.50 41.33 3.21
C GLY A 93 -1.81 40.05 2.42
N ALA A 94 -2.10 40.18 1.12
CA ALA A 94 -2.41 39.06 0.24
C ALA A 94 -1.24 38.06 0.11
N ALA A 95 0.00 38.56 0.02
CA ALA A 95 1.20 37.71 -0.02
C ALA A 95 1.36 36.89 1.26
N ARG A 96 1.23 37.52 2.44
CA ARG A 96 1.27 36.82 3.74
C ARG A 96 0.18 35.74 3.84
N ALA A 97 -1.04 36.07 3.42
CA ALA A 97 -2.15 35.13 3.43
C ALA A 97 -1.92 33.96 2.45
N ALA A 98 -1.33 34.20 1.28
CA ALA A 98 -0.98 33.14 0.33
C ALA A 98 0.08 32.20 0.90
N ILE A 99 1.15 32.75 1.51
CA ILE A 99 2.22 31.98 2.14
C ILE A 99 1.66 31.12 3.29
N LEU A 100 0.85 31.70 4.17
CA LEU A 100 0.25 30.96 5.28
C LEU A 100 -0.64 29.81 4.80
N SER A 101 -1.44 30.03 3.76
CA SER A 101 -2.24 28.97 3.13
C SER A 101 -1.36 27.88 2.50
N ALA A 102 -0.25 28.24 1.84
CA ALA A 102 0.71 27.26 1.32
C ALA A 102 1.31 26.40 2.43
N MET A 103 1.76 27.01 3.53
CA MET A 103 2.32 26.28 4.67
C MET A 103 1.32 25.31 5.29
N ARG A 104 0.05 25.73 5.42
CA ARG A 104 -1.02 24.86 5.93
C ARG A 104 -1.36 23.72 4.98
N ALA A 105 -1.32 23.96 3.66
CA ALA A 105 -1.49 22.90 2.67
C ALA A 105 -0.38 21.85 2.79
N VAL A 106 0.89 22.29 2.82
CA VAL A 106 2.04 21.39 3.00
C VAL A 106 1.95 20.60 4.30
N ALA A 107 1.60 21.25 5.43
CA ALA A 107 1.45 20.56 6.70
C ALA A 107 0.35 19.48 6.66
N ALA A 108 -0.80 19.78 6.05
CA ALA A 108 -1.89 18.81 5.90
C ALA A 108 -1.50 17.64 5.00
N HIS A 109 -0.80 17.88 3.89
CA HIS A 109 -0.32 16.82 3.01
C HIS A 109 0.79 15.99 3.68
N ASN A 110 1.74 16.58 4.39
CA ASN A 110 2.74 15.80 5.14
C ASN A 110 2.10 14.86 6.18
N ALA A 111 1.03 15.32 6.85
CA ALA A 111 0.25 14.46 7.72
C ALA A 111 -0.53 13.38 6.94
N GLU A 112 -1.10 13.70 5.76
CA GLU A 112 -1.69 12.70 4.85
C GLU A 112 -0.67 11.60 4.50
N LEU A 113 0.56 11.98 4.17
CA LEU A 113 1.63 11.03 3.86
C LEU A 113 1.98 10.14 5.07
N GLY A 114 1.94 10.70 6.28
CA GLY A 114 2.10 9.93 7.52
C GLY A 114 1.04 8.83 7.65
N GLU A 115 -0.23 9.18 7.45
CA GLU A 115 -1.34 8.22 7.48
C GLU A 115 -1.26 7.18 6.34
N LEU A 116 -0.85 7.58 5.13
CA LEU A 116 -0.61 6.62 4.05
C LEU A 116 0.51 5.64 4.38
N ASN A 117 1.59 6.12 5.02
CA ASN A 117 2.67 5.25 5.48
C ASN A 117 2.21 4.32 6.61
N ALA A 118 1.40 4.81 7.55
CA ALA A 118 0.80 4.01 8.59
C ALA A 118 -0.10 2.92 8.00
N HIS A 119 -0.94 3.25 7.02
CA HIS A 119 -1.71 2.26 6.27
C HIS A 119 -0.81 1.21 5.63
N ALA A 120 0.24 1.61 4.90
CA ALA A 120 1.18 0.69 4.27
C ALA A 120 1.88 -0.26 5.28
N LEU A 121 1.97 0.15 6.55
CA LEU A 121 2.54 -0.66 7.64
C LEU A 121 1.55 -1.62 8.28
N THR A 122 0.26 -1.27 8.33
CA THR A 122 -0.73 -2.01 9.12
C THR A 122 -1.79 -2.69 8.26
N SER A 123 -1.84 -2.44 6.95
CA SER A 123 -2.84 -3.05 6.07
C SER A 123 -2.58 -4.54 5.87
N ASP A 124 -3.64 -5.31 5.64
CA ASP A 124 -3.53 -6.73 5.35
C ASP A 124 -3.06 -6.95 3.91
N VAL A 125 -1.82 -7.41 3.77
CA VAL A 125 -1.21 -7.82 2.50
C VAL A 125 -0.89 -9.32 2.51
N SER A 126 -1.56 -10.10 3.35
CA SER A 126 -1.30 -11.54 3.45
C SER A 126 -1.92 -12.33 2.31
N THR A 127 -1.31 -13.48 2.03
CA THR A 127 -1.87 -14.53 1.16
C THR A 127 -1.86 -15.85 1.91
N GLU A 128 -2.65 -16.80 1.43
CA GLU A 128 -2.49 -18.20 1.83
C GLU A 128 -1.12 -18.74 1.33
N LYS A 129 -0.71 -19.89 1.88
CA LYS A 129 0.46 -20.62 1.39
C LYS A 129 0.30 -20.92 -0.10
N ASP A 130 1.40 -20.79 -0.86
CA ASP A 130 1.44 -20.97 -2.32
C ASP A 130 0.59 -19.93 -3.10
N GLY A 131 0.13 -18.88 -2.42
CA GLY A 131 -0.88 -17.93 -2.91
C GLY A 131 -0.35 -16.61 -3.45
N ALA A 132 0.97 -16.36 -3.43
CA ALA A 132 1.56 -15.07 -3.80
C ALA A 132 2.02 -15.04 -5.27
N VAL A 133 1.66 -13.96 -5.97
CA VAL A 133 2.12 -13.64 -7.33
C VAL A 133 2.80 -12.28 -7.32
N PHE A 134 4.06 -12.23 -7.74
CA PHE A 134 4.83 -11.01 -7.92
C PHE A 134 4.87 -10.64 -9.40
N TRP A 135 5.26 -9.41 -9.69
CA TRP A 135 5.52 -8.98 -11.06
C TRP A 135 6.66 -7.97 -11.12
N SER A 136 7.40 -8.00 -12.22
CA SER A 136 8.54 -7.10 -12.45
C SER A 136 8.57 -6.70 -13.91
N GLY A 137 8.49 -5.39 -14.18
CA GLY A 137 8.42 -4.85 -15.53
C GLY A 137 7.53 -3.61 -15.57
N HIS A 138 7.22 -3.12 -16.78
CA HIS A 138 6.30 -2.00 -16.94
C HIS A 138 4.85 -2.47 -17.01
N GLY A 139 3.96 -1.78 -16.31
CA GLY A 139 2.54 -1.68 -16.65
C GLY A 139 2.35 -0.68 -17.80
N TYR A 140 1.33 -0.86 -18.62
CA TYR A 140 1.16 -0.08 -19.86
C TYR A 140 1.06 1.45 -19.62
N HIS A 141 1.54 2.20 -20.62
CA HIS A 141 1.19 3.61 -20.86
C HIS A 141 0.60 3.65 -22.28
N ASP A 142 -0.49 4.40 -22.50
CA ASP A 142 -1.24 4.50 -23.78
C ASP A 142 -0.34 4.81 -25.01
N GLU A 143 0.83 5.37 -24.76
CA GLU A 143 1.89 5.73 -25.71
C GLU A 143 2.53 4.51 -26.40
N TYR A 144 2.25 3.29 -25.94
CA TYR A 144 2.91 2.06 -26.37
C TYR A 144 1.99 1.02 -27.03
N ALA A 145 0.76 1.40 -27.39
CA ALA A 145 -0.29 0.54 -27.98
C ALA A 145 0.17 -0.39 -29.12
N ASP A 146 1.19 0.03 -29.88
CA ASP A 146 1.69 -0.71 -31.05
C ASP A 146 3.00 -1.48 -30.80
N SER A 147 3.49 -1.56 -29.55
CA SER A 147 4.75 -2.24 -29.23
C SER A 147 4.55 -3.74 -28.98
N THR A 148 4.95 -4.57 -29.95
CA THR A 148 4.98 -6.04 -29.86
C THR A 148 6.00 -6.59 -28.83
N THR A 149 6.81 -5.71 -28.22
CA THR A 149 7.97 -6.05 -27.37
C THR A 149 7.78 -5.73 -25.89
N LYS A 150 6.61 -5.20 -25.49
CA LYS A 150 6.32 -4.82 -24.10
C LYS A 150 5.02 -5.50 -23.64
N ARG A 151 5.13 -6.73 -23.13
CA ARG A 151 4.02 -7.37 -22.41
C ARG A 151 3.91 -6.78 -21.01
N ASP A 152 2.70 -6.40 -20.63
CA ASP A 152 2.35 -5.78 -19.36
C ASP A 152 2.48 -6.80 -18.22
N ALA A 153 3.55 -6.70 -17.44
CA ALA A 153 3.82 -7.67 -16.38
C ALA A 153 2.76 -7.62 -15.27
N MET A 154 2.24 -6.41 -14.96
CA MET A 154 1.24 -6.22 -13.91
C MET A 154 -0.09 -6.85 -14.31
N HIS A 155 -0.63 -6.48 -15.47
CA HIS A 155 -1.91 -7.04 -15.93
C HIS A 155 -1.80 -8.55 -16.18
N SER A 156 -0.67 -9.03 -16.71
CA SER A 156 -0.44 -10.48 -16.83
C SER A 156 -0.38 -11.19 -15.48
N ALA A 157 0.22 -10.58 -14.46
CA ALA A 157 0.23 -11.12 -13.10
C ALA A 157 -1.15 -11.12 -12.45
N HIS A 158 -1.91 -10.04 -12.58
CA HIS A 158 -3.28 -9.97 -12.08
C HIS A 158 -4.17 -11.04 -12.73
N ASN A 159 -4.07 -11.19 -14.05
CA ASN A 159 -4.79 -12.24 -14.78
C ASN A 159 -4.36 -13.65 -14.37
N TYR A 160 -3.05 -13.89 -14.21
CA TYR A 160 -2.53 -15.18 -13.76
C TYR A 160 -3.01 -15.50 -12.33
N ALA A 161 -2.97 -14.51 -11.44
CA ALA A 161 -3.46 -14.64 -10.08
C ALA A 161 -4.95 -15.01 -10.05
N ASP A 162 -5.78 -14.31 -10.82
CA ASP A 162 -7.21 -14.61 -10.94
C ASP A 162 -7.47 -16.03 -11.46
N GLN A 163 -6.73 -16.46 -12.49
CA GLN A 163 -6.87 -17.80 -13.08
C GLN A 163 -6.42 -18.93 -12.16
N THR A 164 -5.51 -18.65 -11.24
CA THR A 164 -4.91 -19.66 -10.35
C THR A 164 -5.41 -19.57 -8.91
N GLY A 165 -6.34 -18.66 -8.61
CA GLY A 165 -6.83 -18.44 -7.25
C GLY A 165 -5.78 -17.83 -6.31
N LYS A 166 -4.72 -17.23 -6.85
CA LYS A 166 -3.65 -16.56 -6.13
C LYS A 166 -3.92 -15.05 -6.06
N LYS A 167 -3.02 -14.28 -5.46
CA LYS A 167 -3.12 -12.82 -5.37
C LYS A 167 -1.79 -12.15 -5.69
N ALA A 168 -1.84 -11.10 -6.51
CA ALA A 168 -0.80 -10.08 -6.53
C ALA A 168 -0.98 -9.09 -5.36
N LEU A 169 0.06 -8.28 -5.08
CA LEU A 169 0.02 -7.27 -4.02
C LEU A 169 -1.22 -6.38 -4.15
N GLU A 170 -1.47 -5.87 -5.35
CA GLU A 170 -2.61 -5.02 -5.72
C GLU A 170 -3.98 -5.69 -5.49
N GLN A 171 -4.02 -7.03 -5.46
CA GLN A 171 -5.23 -7.82 -5.25
C GLN A 171 -5.42 -8.27 -3.79
N THR A 172 -4.49 -7.92 -2.90
CA THR A 172 -4.69 -8.06 -1.44
C THR A 172 -5.63 -6.97 -0.91
N PRO A 173 -6.31 -7.17 0.23
CA PRO A 173 -7.15 -6.12 0.81
C PRO A 173 -6.41 -4.78 0.99
N GLY A 174 -5.18 -4.81 1.48
CA GLY A 174 -4.36 -3.63 1.70
C GLY A 174 -3.85 -2.96 0.41
N GLY A 175 -3.39 -3.74 -0.56
CA GLY A 175 -2.97 -3.20 -1.86
C GLY A 175 -4.13 -2.57 -2.62
N LEU A 176 -5.27 -3.28 -2.69
CA LEU A 176 -6.47 -2.82 -3.38
C LEU A 176 -7.01 -1.51 -2.79
N GLN A 177 -6.96 -1.36 -1.46
CA GLN A 177 -7.42 -0.14 -0.79
C GLN A 177 -6.56 1.11 -1.12
N LEU A 178 -5.31 0.93 -1.56
CA LEU A 178 -4.47 2.03 -2.04
C LEU A 178 -4.71 2.34 -3.52
N GLU A 179 -4.95 1.32 -4.34
CA GLU A 179 -5.06 1.41 -5.79
C GLU A 179 -6.49 1.73 -6.30
N ASP A 180 -7.54 1.21 -5.68
CA ASP A 180 -8.90 1.22 -6.25
C ASP A 180 -9.62 2.58 -6.07
N GLU A 181 -9.87 3.26 -7.20
CA GLU A 181 -10.63 4.52 -7.25
C GLU A 181 -12.04 4.39 -6.64
N LYS A 182 -12.68 3.21 -6.69
CA LYS A 182 -14.00 2.96 -6.10
C LYS A 182 -13.96 2.99 -4.57
N THR A 183 -12.81 2.65 -3.97
CA THR A 183 -12.58 2.87 -2.54
C THR A 183 -12.14 4.30 -2.25
N GLY A 184 -11.86 5.11 -3.28
CA GLY A 184 -11.33 6.46 -3.19
C GLY A 184 -9.80 6.49 -3.15
N ALA A 185 -9.15 5.71 -4.02
CA ALA A 185 -7.70 5.59 -4.21
C ALA A 185 -6.94 6.88 -3.87
N LEU A 186 -6.32 6.87 -2.70
CA LEU A 186 -5.35 7.87 -2.30
C LEU A 186 -3.92 7.40 -2.56
N GLY A 187 -3.69 6.10 -2.51
CA GLY A 187 -2.36 5.50 -2.55
C GLY A 187 -1.83 5.22 -3.95
N GLU A 188 -2.68 5.34 -4.97
CA GLU A 188 -2.30 5.12 -6.37
C GLU A 188 -1.05 5.95 -6.71
N TYR A 189 -0.10 5.26 -7.35
CA TYR A 189 1.27 5.73 -7.48
C TYR A 189 1.35 7.13 -8.13
N GLY A 190 0.68 7.33 -9.27
CA GLY A 190 0.66 8.58 -10.01
C GLY A 190 0.01 9.72 -9.22
N GLY A 191 -1.08 9.42 -8.52
CA GLY A 191 -1.80 10.33 -7.64
C GLY A 191 -0.92 10.82 -6.50
N VAL A 192 -0.25 9.90 -5.78
CA VAL A 192 0.70 10.27 -4.72
C VAL A 192 1.89 11.05 -5.30
N ALA A 193 2.49 10.57 -6.39
CA ALA A 193 3.64 11.22 -7.00
C ALA A 193 3.34 12.68 -7.40
N LYS A 194 2.13 12.93 -7.95
CA LYS A 194 1.68 14.26 -8.33
C LYS A 194 1.40 15.17 -7.12
N ARG A 195 0.71 14.66 -6.10
CA ARG A 195 0.36 15.44 -4.89
C ARG A 195 1.59 15.80 -4.06
N PHE A 196 2.55 14.89 -3.97
CA PHE A 196 3.76 15.04 -3.17
C PHE A 196 4.98 15.47 -3.97
N LYS A 197 4.81 16.00 -5.18
CA LYS A 197 5.91 16.45 -6.05
C LYS A 197 6.84 17.47 -5.39
N TYR A 198 6.36 18.25 -4.42
CA TYR A 198 7.17 19.23 -3.69
C TYR A 198 8.22 18.56 -2.77
N LEU A 199 8.06 17.26 -2.49
CA LEU A 199 9.03 16.43 -1.81
C LEU A 199 9.95 15.68 -2.78
N ALA A 200 9.71 15.72 -4.09
CA ALA A 200 10.59 15.05 -5.05
C ALA A 200 12.02 15.61 -4.97
N ALA A 201 13.01 14.73 -5.07
CA ALA A 201 14.41 15.17 -5.03
C ALA A 201 14.69 16.10 -6.22
N PRO A 202 15.29 17.28 -6.02
CA PRO A 202 15.83 18.07 -7.13
C PRO A 202 16.98 17.29 -7.79
N ASP A 203 17.31 17.69 -9.01
CA ASP A 203 18.43 17.21 -9.79
C ASP A 203 19.77 17.34 -9.00
N SER A 204 20.48 16.20 -8.96
CA SER A 204 21.78 15.85 -8.35
C SER A 204 22.27 16.50 -7.04
N GLU A 205 22.30 17.82 -6.89
CA GLU A 205 23.01 18.50 -5.76
C GLU A 205 22.14 18.70 -4.50
N GLY A 206 20.81 18.57 -4.60
CA GLY A 206 19.90 18.71 -3.46
C GLY A 206 19.32 17.39 -2.92
N LYS A 207 19.78 16.24 -3.41
CA LYS A 207 19.15 14.93 -3.15
C LYS A 207 19.18 14.53 -1.67
N GLU A 208 20.35 14.58 -1.04
CA GLU A 208 20.54 14.14 0.35
C GLU A 208 19.77 15.03 1.34
N ARG A 209 19.87 16.35 1.17
CA ARG A 209 19.15 17.31 2.03
C ARG A 209 17.64 17.17 1.89
N THR A 210 17.13 16.97 0.68
CA THR A 210 15.68 16.75 0.47
C THR A 210 15.24 15.40 1.04
N GLN A 211 16.08 14.37 0.95
CA GLN A 211 15.84 13.06 1.58
C GLN A 211 15.74 13.17 3.10
N GLU A 212 16.66 13.88 3.77
CA GLU A 212 16.58 14.11 5.22
C GLU A 212 15.31 14.88 5.64
N ILE A 213 14.93 15.90 4.85
CA ILE A 213 13.71 16.68 5.13
C ILE A 213 12.47 15.81 4.96
N ARG A 214 12.40 14.98 3.92
CA ARG A 214 11.33 13.99 3.72
C ARG A 214 11.25 13.02 4.90
N GLN A 215 12.40 12.45 5.26
CA GLN A 215 12.54 11.50 6.36
C GLN A 215 11.95 12.07 7.65
N LYS A 216 12.42 13.25 8.06
CA LYS A 216 11.93 13.94 9.27
C LYS A 216 10.45 14.29 9.20
N ALA A 217 9.97 14.73 8.03
CA ALA A 217 8.57 15.06 7.85
C ALA A 217 7.67 13.83 8.04
N ILE A 218 8.06 12.69 7.47
CA ILE A 218 7.33 11.43 7.56
C ILE A 218 7.40 10.85 8.98
N GLU A 219 8.58 10.84 9.60
CA GLU A 219 8.76 10.38 10.98
C GLU A 219 7.92 11.19 11.96
N SER A 220 7.83 12.52 11.77
CA SER A 220 7.04 13.38 12.64
C SER A 220 5.52 13.11 12.58
N THR A 221 5.04 12.42 11.53
CA THR A 221 3.61 12.23 11.27
C THR A 221 3.11 10.80 11.46
N ILE A 222 3.98 9.78 11.36
CA ILE A 222 3.61 8.36 11.62
C ILE A 222 3.41 8.10 13.14
N GLY A 223 4.03 8.89 14.00
CA GLY A 223 3.94 8.72 15.46
C GLY A 223 4.95 7.70 16.00
N LYS A 224 5.36 7.88 17.26
CA LYS A 224 6.50 7.15 17.84
C LYS A 224 6.27 5.65 17.97
N ASP A 225 5.08 5.23 18.34
CA ASP A 225 4.77 3.81 18.59
C ASP A 225 4.81 3.00 17.29
N GLN A 226 4.34 3.58 16.18
CA GLN A 226 4.41 2.94 14.86
C GLN A 226 5.84 2.91 14.32
N LEU A 227 6.62 3.98 14.51
CA LEU A 227 8.04 3.99 14.15
C LEU A 227 8.87 2.99 14.96
N ALA A 228 8.57 2.81 16.25
CA ALA A 228 9.26 1.88 17.12
C ALA A 228 9.11 0.41 16.69
N ASN A 229 8.04 0.09 15.96
CA ASN A 229 7.80 -1.23 15.39
C ASN A 229 8.56 -1.48 14.08
N LEU A 230 9.31 -0.50 13.57
CA LEU A 230 10.11 -0.62 12.35
C LEU A 230 11.57 -0.91 12.66
N SER A 231 12.20 -1.74 11.82
CA SER A 231 13.66 -1.87 11.81
C SER A 231 14.33 -0.56 11.38
N LYS A 232 15.62 -0.40 11.70
CA LYS A 232 16.39 0.79 11.27
C LYS A 232 16.36 0.97 9.75
N ASP A 233 16.51 -0.12 9.00
CA ASP A 233 16.44 -0.08 7.54
C ASP A 233 15.06 0.38 7.05
N GLN A 234 13.98 -0.11 7.66
CA GLN A 234 12.62 0.30 7.32
C GLN A 234 12.35 1.78 7.65
N GLN A 235 12.95 2.29 8.73
CA GLN A 235 12.91 3.72 9.04
C GLN A 235 13.69 4.50 7.98
N GLU A 236 14.93 4.13 7.67
CA GLU A 236 15.75 4.83 6.68
C GLU A 236 15.13 4.87 5.27
N GLU A 237 14.37 3.83 4.89
CA GLU A 237 13.69 3.74 3.59
C GLU A 237 12.48 4.69 3.45
N LEU A 238 11.96 5.27 4.55
CA LEU A 238 10.79 6.19 4.52
C LEU A 238 11.01 7.36 3.55
N GLY A 239 12.23 7.90 3.48
CA GLY A 239 12.57 9.08 2.69
C GLY A 239 13.41 8.84 1.43
N LYS A 240 13.91 7.61 1.17
CA LYS A 240 14.90 7.37 0.08
C LYS A 240 14.28 7.42 -1.31
N SER A 241 13.09 6.85 -1.49
CA SER A 241 12.35 6.86 -2.75
C SER A 241 11.43 8.07 -2.87
N SER A 242 10.76 8.23 -4.03
CA SER A 242 9.65 9.18 -4.13
C SER A 242 8.58 8.81 -3.09
N PRO A 243 7.76 9.75 -2.60
CA PRO A 243 6.71 9.44 -1.64
C PRO A 243 5.80 8.28 -2.07
N ALA A 244 5.49 8.19 -3.38
CA ALA A 244 4.77 7.07 -3.95
C ALA A 244 5.58 5.77 -3.90
N GLY A 245 6.83 5.80 -4.39
CA GLY A 245 7.70 4.63 -4.37
C GLY A 245 7.97 4.11 -2.96
N GLY A 246 8.05 4.97 -1.94
CA GLY A 246 8.29 4.56 -0.55
C GLY A 246 7.12 3.79 0.04
N LEU A 247 5.90 4.24 -0.25
CA LEU A 247 4.68 3.54 0.15
C LEU A 247 4.62 2.15 -0.50
N TRP A 248 4.77 2.08 -1.82
CA TRP A 248 4.66 0.84 -2.58
C TRP A 248 5.81 -0.14 -2.26
N ASN A 249 7.06 0.32 -2.17
CA ASN A 249 8.19 -0.52 -1.77
C ASN A 249 7.96 -1.19 -0.41
N ARG A 250 7.31 -0.50 0.52
CA ARG A 250 7.02 -1.04 1.84
C ARG A 250 5.95 -2.12 1.80
N LEU A 251 4.87 -1.89 1.05
CA LEU A 251 3.83 -2.91 0.86
C LEU A 251 4.40 -4.14 0.16
N SER A 252 5.16 -3.93 -0.91
CA SER A 252 5.92 -4.97 -1.61
C SER A 252 6.80 -5.77 -0.68
N ARG A 253 7.59 -5.11 0.17
CA ARG A 253 8.44 -5.79 1.16
C ARG A 253 7.60 -6.61 2.15
N ARG A 254 6.52 -6.05 2.71
CA ARG A 254 5.63 -6.76 3.65
C ARG A 254 4.91 -7.93 3.01
N PHE A 255 4.50 -7.78 1.75
CA PHE A 255 3.89 -8.85 0.95
C PHE A 255 4.89 -10.00 0.75
N ALA A 256 6.13 -9.68 0.39
CA ALA A 256 7.22 -10.67 0.32
C ALA A 256 7.57 -11.30 1.67
N GLU A 257 7.58 -10.50 2.75
CA GLU A 257 7.76 -10.96 4.14
C GLU A 257 6.59 -11.84 4.64
N GLY A 258 5.40 -11.73 4.07
CA GLY A 258 4.25 -12.59 4.38
C GLY A 258 4.13 -13.84 3.51
N ALA A 259 4.75 -13.85 2.32
CA ALA A 259 4.66 -14.96 1.39
C ALA A 259 5.36 -16.23 1.90
N THR A 260 4.72 -17.39 1.68
CA THR A 260 5.21 -18.72 2.06
C THR A 260 4.88 -19.76 0.98
N GLY A 261 5.64 -20.85 0.95
CA GLY A 261 5.50 -21.93 -0.03
C GLY A 261 6.10 -21.59 -1.40
N GLU A 262 5.46 -22.03 -2.47
CA GLU A 262 5.82 -21.70 -3.84
C GLU A 262 5.22 -20.34 -4.23
N VAL A 263 6.07 -19.43 -4.67
CA VAL A 263 5.63 -18.12 -5.17
C VAL A 263 5.82 -18.04 -6.68
N ALA A 264 4.94 -17.31 -7.37
CA ALA A 264 5.10 -17.03 -8.79
C ALA A 264 5.58 -15.60 -9.01
N VAL A 265 6.38 -15.37 -10.06
CA VAL A 265 6.74 -14.02 -10.50
C VAL A 265 6.56 -13.89 -12.01
N VAL A 266 5.81 -12.88 -12.45
CA VAL A 266 5.61 -12.57 -13.87
C VAL A 266 6.60 -11.49 -14.30
N HIS A 267 7.46 -11.80 -15.27
CA HIS A 267 8.47 -10.87 -15.75
C HIS A 267 8.12 -10.27 -17.11
N GLY A 268 8.21 -8.94 -17.22
CA GLY A 268 8.08 -8.23 -18.49
C GLY A 268 9.33 -8.43 -19.36
N ILE A 269 9.14 -8.98 -20.56
CA ILE A 269 10.19 -9.37 -21.54
C ILE A 269 11.24 -8.29 -21.80
N SER A 270 10.89 -6.99 -21.71
CA SER A 270 11.78 -5.90 -22.12
C SER A 270 12.73 -5.38 -21.04
N HIS A 271 12.62 -5.78 -19.77
CA HIS A 271 13.41 -5.23 -18.65
C HIS A 271 13.85 -6.27 -17.62
N ASP A 272 13.65 -7.54 -17.92
CA ASP A 272 14.07 -8.62 -17.05
C ASP A 272 15.55 -8.95 -17.22
N GLU A 273 16.24 -9.11 -16.10
CA GLU A 273 17.62 -9.57 -16.03
C GLU A 273 17.80 -10.97 -16.62
N PHE A 274 16.77 -11.85 -16.50
CA PHE A 274 16.79 -13.19 -17.10
C PHE A 274 16.71 -13.18 -18.64
N TYR A 275 16.23 -12.09 -19.25
CA TYR A 275 16.08 -11.97 -20.71
C TYR A 275 17.10 -11.02 -21.35
N LYS A 276 17.90 -10.32 -20.54
CA LYS A 276 19.00 -9.47 -20.99
C LYS A 276 20.33 -9.93 -20.40
N ASP A 277 20.67 -11.19 -20.66
CA ASP A 277 22.06 -11.61 -20.80
C ASP A 277 22.64 -10.97 -22.07
N LYS A 278 22.96 -9.67 -21.97
CA LYS A 278 24.06 -9.12 -22.75
C LYS A 278 25.22 -9.00 -21.76
N GLU A 279 26.34 -9.66 -22.07
CA GLU A 279 27.59 -9.49 -21.30
C GLU A 279 27.78 -8.00 -20.94
N GLY A 280 27.81 -7.69 -19.64
CA GLY A 280 28.00 -6.33 -19.12
C GLY A 280 26.76 -5.57 -18.62
N THR A 281 25.60 -6.22 -18.45
CA THR A 281 24.42 -5.62 -17.78
C THR A 281 24.13 -6.16 -16.37
N GLU A 282 25.06 -6.88 -15.75
CA GLU A 282 25.00 -7.19 -14.31
C GLU A 282 24.79 -5.88 -13.51
N GLY A 283 23.67 -5.79 -12.78
CA GLY A 283 23.39 -4.69 -11.85
C GLY A 283 22.66 -3.45 -12.39
N LYS A 284 22.08 -3.48 -13.60
CA LYS A 284 21.38 -2.29 -14.17
C LYS A 284 19.86 -2.22 -13.96
N PHE A 285 19.22 -3.21 -13.35
CA PHE A 285 17.78 -3.19 -13.13
C PHE A 285 17.45 -2.92 -11.66
N ASP A 286 17.28 -1.64 -11.35
CA ASP A 286 16.82 -1.12 -10.06
C ASP A 286 15.30 -1.26 -9.95
N THR A 287 14.80 -2.49 -9.77
CA THR A 287 13.35 -2.76 -9.64
C THR A 287 12.96 -3.05 -8.19
N THR A 288 11.69 -2.82 -7.87
CA THR A 288 11.10 -3.19 -6.57
C THR A 288 11.27 -4.67 -6.29
N TRP A 289 11.07 -5.52 -7.30
CA TRP A 289 11.34 -6.96 -7.22
C TRP A 289 12.76 -7.25 -6.70
N MET A 290 13.78 -6.66 -7.32
CA MET A 290 15.18 -6.95 -6.99
C MET A 290 15.62 -6.38 -5.65
N LYS A 291 15.11 -5.21 -5.26
CA LYS A 291 15.55 -4.52 -4.03
C LYS A 291 14.71 -4.83 -2.80
N GLN A 292 13.42 -5.04 -2.99
CA GLN A 292 12.46 -5.06 -1.88
C GLN A 292 11.80 -6.42 -1.68
N GLU A 293 11.54 -7.17 -2.76
CA GLU A 293 10.72 -8.39 -2.68
C GLU A 293 11.60 -9.64 -2.67
N ARG A 294 12.39 -9.87 -3.72
CA ARG A 294 13.22 -11.07 -3.90
C ARG A 294 14.16 -11.34 -2.73
N PRO A 295 14.88 -10.35 -2.14
CA PRO A 295 15.74 -10.62 -0.98
C PRO A 295 14.96 -11.21 0.21
N GLN A 296 13.73 -10.74 0.44
CA GLN A 296 12.90 -11.23 1.56
C GLN A 296 12.40 -12.67 1.34
N LEU A 297 12.38 -13.15 0.09
CA LEU A 297 11.99 -14.51 -0.25
C LEU A 297 13.16 -15.48 -0.15
N LEU A 298 14.36 -15.06 -0.55
CA LEU A 298 15.56 -15.89 -0.55
C LEU A 298 16.12 -16.16 0.85
N ASP A 299 15.92 -15.22 1.77
CA ASP A 299 16.44 -15.31 3.14
C ASP A 299 15.56 -16.18 4.07
N LYS A 300 14.49 -16.80 3.54
CA LYS A 300 13.50 -17.55 4.32
C LYS A 300 13.52 -19.05 4.06
N GLY A 301 13.39 -19.84 5.14
CA GLY A 301 13.19 -21.29 5.07
C GLY A 301 11.78 -21.73 4.66
N ASP A 302 10.80 -20.83 4.68
CA ASP A 302 9.39 -21.14 4.43
C ASP A 302 8.98 -20.96 2.96
N VAL A 303 9.90 -20.46 2.11
CA VAL A 303 9.72 -20.38 0.65
C VAL A 303 10.33 -21.62 0.02
N THR A 304 9.50 -22.42 -0.66
CA THR A 304 9.91 -23.70 -1.25
C THR A 304 10.33 -23.59 -2.71
N GLY A 305 10.01 -22.47 -3.38
CA GLY A 305 10.42 -22.21 -4.76
C GLY A 305 9.90 -20.86 -5.28
N ILE A 306 10.58 -20.34 -6.32
CA ILE A 306 10.15 -19.17 -7.09
C ILE A 306 9.96 -19.62 -8.54
N THR A 307 8.72 -19.58 -9.02
CA THR A 307 8.36 -19.96 -10.39
C THR A 307 8.25 -18.72 -11.26
N THR A 308 9.11 -18.62 -12.26
CA THR A 308 9.09 -17.52 -13.24
C THR A 308 8.08 -17.80 -14.34
N ILE A 309 7.18 -16.85 -14.58
CA ILE A 309 6.18 -16.88 -15.63
C ILE A 309 6.51 -15.82 -16.67
N THR A 310 6.60 -16.25 -17.92
CA THR A 310 6.74 -15.35 -19.07
C THR A 310 5.35 -15.06 -19.64
N PRO A 311 4.94 -13.78 -19.73
CA PRO A 311 3.66 -13.41 -20.29
C PRO A 311 3.58 -13.69 -21.79
#